data_AF-X5X7Q1-F1
#
_entry.id   AF-X5X7Q1-F1
#
_cell.length_a   1.000
_cell.length_b   1.000
_cell.length_c   1.000
_cell.angle_alpha   90.00
_cell.angle_beta   90.00
_cell.angle_gamma   90.00
#
_symmetry.space_group_name_H-M   'P 1'
#
loop_
_entity.id
_entity.type
_entity.pdbx_description
1 polymer ?
#
loop_
_entity_poly.entity_id
_entity_poly.type
_entity_poly.pdbx_seq_one_letter_code
_entity_poly.pdbx_strand_id
1 'polypeptide(L)'
;MKAVFHLAALPWIVALAAAPMTARAQDEPPFEVTLDMDNDGRMDRAAIAADSDTGLADLSIYLAAGEGKLDPSRKPDFVKKALTQDRILGLESKGKGSLVVTSCFGCGANKSWDTTLTIVWRGGKFLVAGYSRDWDWNVQKADGSVETTLGGCDINFLTGRGVASKDLDDGKPVAGKFVPIALADWSDDNRPEPCEF
;
A
#
# COMPACT_ATOMS: atom_id res chain seq x y z
N MET A 1 85.86 11.50 -26.81
CA MET A 1 85.22 11.20 -25.52
C MET A 1 84.58 12.48 -24.98
N LYS A 2 83.25 12.56 -25.02
CA LYS A 2 82.46 13.63 -24.38
C LYS A 2 81.25 12.95 -23.74
N ALA A 3 81.25 12.88 -22.42
CA ALA A 3 80.10 12.50 -21.62
C ALA A 3 79.31 13.78 -21.30
N VAL A 4 77.99 13.74 -21.50
CA VAL A 4 77.06 14.65 -20.81
C VAL A 4 75.80 13.85 -20.52
N PHE A 5 75.62 13.49 -19.25
CA PHE A 5 74.34 13.04 -18.69
C PHE A 5 73.56 14.28 -18.26
N HIS A 6 72.30 14.39 -18.69
CA HIS A 6 71.33 15.28 -18.03
C HIS A 6 70.10 14.46 -17.62
N LEU A 7 69.88 14.46 -16.30
CA LEU A 7 68.78 13.85 -15.58
C LEU A 7 67.51 14.71 -15.69
N ALA A 8 66.38 13.99 -15.74
CA ALA A 8 65.13 14.22 -14.99
C ALA A 8 64.24 15.42 -15.33
N ALA A 9 62.99 15.10 -15.68
CA ALA A 9 61.80 15.57 -14.96
C ALA A 9 60.57 14.70 -15.34
N LEU A 10 60.09 13.87 -14.41
CA LEU A 10 58.78 13.22 -14.52
C LEU A 10 57.70 14.16 -13.97
N PRO A 11 56.61 14.45 -14.70
CA PRO A 11 55.48 15.18 -14.13
C PRO A 11 54.60 14.25 -13.29
N TRP A 12 54.40 14.60 -12.02
CA TRP A 12 53.41 13.98 -11.13
C TRP A 12 51.99 14.38 -11.56
N ILE A 13 51.20 13.38 -11.94
CA ILE A 13 49.76 13.53 -12.14
C ILE A 13 49.09 13.45 -10.77
N VAL A 14 48.49 14.56 -10.32
CA VAL A 14 47.61 14.57 -9.14
C VAL A 14 46.23 14.09 -9.58
N ALA A 15 45.85 12.87 -9.18
CA ALA A 15 44.51 12.34 -9.39
C ALA A 15 43.56 12.94 -8.33
N LEU A 16 42.64 13.80 -8.77
CA LEU A 16 41.57 14.32 -7.93
C LEU A 16 40.49 13.23 -7.80
N ALA A 17 40.45 12.56 -6.66
CA ALA A 17 39.41 11.57 -6.36
C ALA A 17 38.07 12.28 -6.14
N ALA A 18 37.21 12.29 -7.16
CA ALA A 18 35.80 12.62 -6.99
C ALA A 18 35.15 11.48 -6.21
N ALA A 19 34.90 11.68 -4.92
CA ALA A 19 34.08 10.75 -4.14
C ALA A 19 32.67 10.74 -4.75
N PRO A 20 32.09 9.57 -5.06
CA PRO A 20 30.70 9.50 -5.50
C PRO A 20 29.81 9.96 -4.35
N MET A 21 29.18 11.12 -4.50
CA MET A 21 28.03 11.47 -3.68
C MET A 21 26.93 10.48 -4.05
N THR A 22 26.70 9.51 -3.18
CA THR A 22 25.50 8.69 -3.23
C THR A 22 24.34 9.59 -2.86
N ALA A 23 23.72 10.22 -3.86
CA ALA A 23 22.39 10.79 -3.71
C ALA A 23 21.44 9.62 -3.41
N ARG A 24 21.12 9.42 -2.13
CA ARG A 24 19.94 8.64 -1.77
C ARG A 24 18.74 9.45 -2.24
N ALA A 25 18.03 8.93 -3.22
CA ALA A 25 16.68 9.41 -3.52
C ALA A 25 15.94 9.45 -2.19
N GLN A 26 15.43 10.62 -1.80
CA GLN A 26 14.47 10.68 -0.71
C GLN A 26 13.25 9.93 -1.23
N ASP A 27 12.91 8.82 -0.59
CA ASP A 27 11.72 8.02 -0.91
C ASP A 27 10.48 8.92 -0.76
N GLU A 28 10.05 9.57 -1.84
CA GLU A 28 8.70 10.10 -1.92
C GLU A 28 7.74 8.91 -1.77
N PRO A 29 6.68 9.01 -0.97
CA PRO A 29 5.73 7.91 -0.80
C PRO A 29 5.22 7.50 -2.18
N PRO A 30 5.30 6.21 -2.55
CA PRO A 30 4.90 5.76 -3.89
C PRO A 30 3.41 6.03 -4.17
N PHE A 31 2.60 6.24 -3.12
CA PHE A 31 1.19 6.57 -3.23
C PHE A 31 0.81 7.71 -2.28
N GLU A 32 0.25 8.78 -2.83
CA GLU A 32 -0.27 9.93 -2.09
C GLU A 32 -1.57 10.42 -2.73
N VAL A 33 -2.54 10.82 -1.90
CA VAL A 33 -3.79 11.43 -2.36
C VAL A 33 -4.21 12.57 -1.43
N THR A 34 -4.83 13.59 -2.03
CA THR A 34 -5.40 14.74 -1.33
C THR A 34 -6.92 14.69 -1.45
N LEU A 35 -7.64 14.76 -0.33
CA LEU A 35 -9.10 14.70 -0.25
C LEU A 35 -9.58 15.30 1.09
N ASP A 36 -10.82 15.77 1.15
CA ASP A 36 -11.46 16.16 2.42
C ASP A 36 -12.06 14.90 3.09
N MET A 37 -11.29 14.22 3.95
CA MET A 37 -11.66 12.96 4.59
C MET A 37 -12.66 13.18 5.73
N ASP A 38 -12.45 14.22 6.53
CA ASP A 38 -13.29 14.52 7.70
C ASP A 38 -14.49 15.43 7.39
N ASN A 39 -14.59 15.89 6.14
CA ASN A 39 -15.66 16.75 5.62
C ASN A 39 -15.73 18.10 6.37
N ASP A 40 -14.57 18.64 6.74
CA ASP A 40 -14.44 19.95 7.38
C ASP A 40 -14.23 21.11 6.39
N GLY A 41 -14.14 20.80 5.10
CA GLY A 41 -13.94 21.75 4.00
C GLY A 41 -12.47 22.11 3.74
N ARG A 42 -11.52 21.53 4.47
CA ARG A 42 -10.08 21.67 4.24
C ARG A 42 -9.56 20.38 3.61
N MET A 43 -8.56 20.51 2.76
CA MET A 43 -7.96 19.35 2.11
C MET A 43 -7.03 18.62 3.08
N ASP A 44 -7.26 17.32 3.24
CA ASP A 44 -6.40 16.40 3.96
C ASP A 44 -5.48 15.67 2.98
N ARG A 45 -4.51 14.93 3.54
CA ARG A 45 -3.57 14.13 2.78
C ARG A 45 -3.41 12.75 3.39
N ALA A 46 -3.41 11.74 2.54
CA ALA A 46 -3.05 10.37 2.89
C ALA A 46 -1.86 9.93 2.05
N ALA A 47 -0.89 9.29 2.67
CA ALA A 47 0.30 8.77 2.02
C ALA A 47 0.61 7.36 2.52
N ILE A 48 1.01 6.47 1.62
CA ILE A 48 1.46 5.13 1.97
C ILE A 48 2.96 5.00 1.66
N ALA A 49 3.71 4.56 2.66
CA ALA A 49 5.11 4.17 2.53
C ALA A 49 5.23 2.66 2.68
N ALA A 50 5.76 1.99 1.66
CA ALA A 50 6.10 0.58 1.72
C ALA A 50 7.54 0.43 2.21
N ASP A 51 7.74 -0.39 3.24
CA ASP A 51 9.04 -0.76 3.74
C ASP A 51 9.60 -1.92 2.88
N SER A 52 10.73 -1.68 2.21
CA SER A 52 11.32 -2.65 1.29
C SER A 52 11.94 -3.87 1.97
N ASP A 53 12.28 -3.75 3.25
CA ASP A 53 12.96 -4.82 4.01
C ASP A 53 11.93 -5.80 4.58
N THR A 54 10.79 -5.29 5.02
CA THR A 54 9.71 -6.08 5.64
C THR A 54 8.55 -6.38 4.69
N GLY A 55 8.41 -5.62 3.60
CA GLY A 55 7.28 -5.69 2.68
C GLY A 55 5.98 -5.07 3.23
N LEU A 56 6.02 -4.50 4.44
CA LEU A 56 4.85 -3.90 5.10
C LEU A 56 4.58 -2.50 4.57
N ALA A 57 3.31 -2.14 4.45
CA ALA A 57 2.89 -0.78 4.08
C ALA A 57 2.34 -0.02 5.29
N ASP A 58 2.87 1.17 5.53
CA ASP A 58 2.41 2.11 6.55
C ASP A 58 1.57 3.22 5.92
N LEU A 59 0.41 3.51 6.50
CA LEU A 59 -0.45 4.63 6.10
C LEU A 59 -0.28 5.80 7.07
N SER A 60 0.01 6.98 6.53
CA SER A 60 0.06 8.24 7.27
C SER A 60 -1.05 9.17 6.77
N ILE A 61 -1.78 9.79 7.70
CA ILE A 61 -2.84 10.75 7.40
C ILE A 61 -2.53 12.09 8.08
N TYR A 62 -2.69 13.17 7.31
CA TYR A 62 -2.48 14.55 7.71
C TYR A 62 -3.77 15.34 7.46
N LEU A 63 -4.47 15.73 8.51
CA LEU A 63 -5.73 16.49 8.43
C LEU A 63 -5.44 17.97 8.18
N ALA A 64 -6.16 18.63 7.28
CA ALA A 64 -5.92 20.01 6.88
C ALA A 64 -4.44 20.26 6.47
N ALA A 65 -3.91 19.36 5.64
CA ALA A 65 -2.59 19.49 5.03
C ALA A 65 -2.56 20.52 3.90
N GLY A 66 -3.71 20.78 3.28
CA GLY A 66 -3.82 21.59 2.07
C GLY A 66 -3.31 20.86 0.83
N GLU A 67 -3.40 21.55 -0.31
CA GLU A 67 -2.99 21.00 -1.61
C GLU A 67 -1.49 21.22 -1.91
N GLY A 68 -0.83 22.11 -1.16
CA GLY A 68 0.59 22.42 -1.34
C GLY A 68 1.53 21.28 -0.95
N LYS A 69 2.84 21.44 -1.16
CA LYS A 69 3.82 20.46 -0.71
C LYS A 69 3.74 20.29 0.80
N LEU A 70 3.71 19.04 1.28
CA LEU A 70 3.73 18.74 2.70
C LEU A 70 5.05 19.23 3.33
N ASP A 71 4.96 19.96 4.44
CA ASP A 71 6.14 20.33 5.23
C ASP A 71 6.81 19.05 5.77
N PRO A 72 8.09 18.79 5.45
CA PRO A 72 8.80 17.59 5.92
C PRO A 72 8.87 17.45 7.45
N SER A 73 8.70 18.54 8.20
CA SER A 73 8.68 18.52 9.67
C SER A 73 7.30 18.21 10.25
N ARG A 74 6.25 18.25 9.43
CA ARG A 74 4.88 17.99 9.86
C ARG A 74 4.71 16.52 10.23
N LYS A 75 4.19 16.29 11.42
CA LYS A 75 3.85 14.94 11.89
C LYS A 75 2.46 14.55 11.37
N PRO A 76 2.23 13.28 11.02
CA PRO A 76 0.89 12.79 10.72
C PRO A 76 -0.03 12.95 11.95
N ASP A 77 -1.28 13.29 11.69
CA ASP A 77 -2.35 13.30 12.69
C ASP A 77 -2.78 11.88 13.05
N PHE A 78 -2.59 10.94 12.12
CA PHE A 78 -2.81 9.51 12.33
C PHE A 78 -1.80 8.67 11.55
N VAL A 79 -1.33 7.58 12.16
CA VAL A 79 -0.46 6.58 11.50
C VAL A 79 -1.02 5.19 11.76
N LYS A 80 -1.28 4.44 10.69
CA LYS A 80 -1.48 3.00 10.75
C LYS A 80 -0.22 2.29 10.27
N LYS A 81 0.52 1.73 11.21
CA LYS A 81 1.63 0.83 10.93
C LYS A 81 1.13 -0.52 10.43
N ALA A 82 1.85 -1.13 9.50
CA ALA A 82 1.54 -2.44 8.93
C ALA A 82 0.06 -2.55 8.52
N LEU A 83 -0.41 -1.61 7.71
CA LEU A 83 -1.76 -1.59 7.16
C LEU A 83 -2.08 -2.90 6.45
N THR A 84 -1.10 -3.40 5.68
CA THR A 84 -1.15 -4.69 4.99
C THR A 84 0.27 -5.20 4.74
N GLN A 85 0.39 -6.51 4.53
CA GLN A 85 1.60 -7.17 4.06
C GLN A 85 1.64 -7.33 2.54
N ASP A 86 0.55 -7.01 1.86
CA ASP A 86 0.40 -7.16 0.43
C ASP A 86 0.96 -5.93 -0.31
N ARG A 87 1.36 -6.12 -1.57
CA ARG A 87 1.90 -5.02 -2.38
C ARG A 87 0.78 -4.01 -2.67
N ILE A 88 1.02 -2.75 -2.34
CA ILE A 88 0.09 -1.66 -2.68
C ILE A 88 0.03 -1.46 -4.20
N LEU A 89 -1.18 -1.44 -4.73
CA LEU A 89 -1.48 -1.15 -6.14
C LEU A 89 -2.05 0.26 -6.34
N GLY A 90 -2.76 0.79 -5.34
CA GLY A 90 -3.38 2.10 -5.45
C GLY A 90 -3.83 2.69 -4.13
N LEU A 91 -3.89 4.02 -4.10
CA LEU A 91 -4.48 4.85 -3.05
C LEU A 91 -5.37 5.89 -3.72
N GLU A 92 -6.67 5.82 -3.46
CA GLU A 92 -7.65 6.61 -4.18
C GLU A 92 -8.59 7.36 -3.25
N SER A 93 -9.00 8.56 -3.68
CA SER A 93 -10.15 9.25 -3.11
C SER A 93 -11.41 8.80 -3.83
N LYS A 94 -12.40 8.37 -3.05
CA LYS A 94 -13.77 8.17 -3.51
C LYS A 94 -14.69 9.18 -2.83
N GLY A 95 -15.87 9.37 -3.42
CA GLY A 95 -16.82 10.38 -2.97
C GLY A 95 -17.16 10.29 -1.47
N LYS A 96 -17.50 11.44 -0.88
CA LYS A 96 -17.85 11.59 0.56
C LYS A 96 -16.69 11.28 1.51
N GLY A 97 -15.48 11.74 1.18
CA GLY A 97 -14.30 11.62 2.07
C GLY A 97 -13.82 10.20 2.29
N SER A 98 -14.14 9.28 1.38
CA SER A 98 -13.73 7.88 1.51
C SER A 98 -12.34 7.68 0.89
N LEU A 99 -11.43 7.08 1.65
CA LEU A 99 -10.11 6.69 1.19
C LEU A 99 -10.14 5.20 0.85
N VAL A 100 -9.64 4.82 -0.32
CA VAL A 100 -9.61 3.42 -0.77
C VAL A 100 -8.17 3.00 -1.02
N VAL A 101 -7.79 1.88 -0.42
CA VAL A 101 -6.49 1.24 -0.61
C VAL A 101 -6.70 -0.07 -1.33
N THR A 102 -6.00 -0.25 -2.46
CA THR A 102 -5.97 -1.52 -3.18
C THR A 102 -4.60 -2.15 -3.02
N SER A 103 -4.55 -3.40 -2.61
CA SER A 103 -3.32 -4.18 -2.50
C SER A 103 -3.47 -5.54 -3.15
N CYS A 104 -2.34 -6.20 -3.39
CA CYS A 104 -2.31 -7.48 -4.07
C CYS A 104 -1.20 -8.38 -3.53
N PHE A 105 -1.56 -9.62 -3.24
CA PHE A 105 -0.63 -10.69 -2.96
C PHE A 105 -0.37 -11.49 -4.23
N GLY A 106 0.90 -11.84 -4.45
CA GLY A 106 1.26 -12.77 -5.52
C GLY A 106 0.85 -12.27 -6.90
N CYS A 107 0.82 -10.96 -7.15
CA CYS A 107 0.36 -10.39 -8.41
C CYS A 107 1.08 -11.04 -9.62
N GLY A 108 0.32 -11.72 -10.47
CA GLY A 108 0.85 -12.46 -11.62
C GLY A 108 1.41 -13.86 -11.30
N ALA A 109 1.24 -14.36 -10.09
CA ALA A 109 1.56 -15.72 -9.69
C ALA A 109 0.34 -16.65 -9.79
N ASN A 110 0.57 -17.96 -9.67
CA ASN A 110 -0.50 -18.97 -9.71
C ASN A 110 -1.45 -18.89 -8.51
N LYS A 111 -1.05 -18.24 -7.42
CA LYS A 111 -1.88 -17.98 -6.25
C LYS A 111 -1.81 -16.50 -5.94
N SER A 112 -2.86 -15.77 -6.33
CA SER A 112 -2.98 -14.35 -6.10
C SER A 112 -4.33 -13.99 -5.50
N TRP A 113 -4.36 -12.83 -4.84
CA TRP A 113 -5.59 -12.16 -4.49
C TRP A 113 -5.36 -10.66 -4.46
N ASP A 114 -6.40 -9.92 -4.82
CA ASP A 114 -6.48 -8.48 -4.65
C ASP A 114 -7.34 -8.19 -3.42
N THR A 115 -7.01 -7.13 -2.70
CA THR A 115 -7.83 -6.63 -1.60
C THR A 115 -8.15 -5.17 -1.78
N THR A 116 -9.36 -4.78 -1.39
CA THR A 116 -9.76 -3.37 -1.31
C THR A 116 -10.17 -3.05 0.11
N LEU A 117 -9.48 -2.10 0.75
CA LEU A 117 -9.81 -1.56 2.06
C LEU A 117 -10.42 -0.17 1.89
N THR A 118 -11.67 0.01 2.31
CA THR A 118 -12.33 1.32 2.32
C THR A 118 -12.29 1.92 3.72
N ILE A 119 -11.71 3.09 3.84
CA ILE A 119 -11.53 3.85 5.08
C ILE A 119 -12.39 5.11 5.02
N VAL A 120 -13.05 5.43 6.14
CA VAL A 120 -13.88 6.65 6.28
C VAL A 120 -13.61 7.32 7.61
N TRP A 121 -13.86 8.63 7.68
CA TRP A 121 -13.93 9.36 8.94
C TRP A 121 -15.37 9.44 9.46
N ARG A 122 -15.63 8.94 10.67
CA ARG A 122 -16.94 9.07 11.34
C ARG A 122 -16.78 9.19 12.84
N GLY A 123 -17.51 10.13 13.44
CA GLY A 123 -17.50 10.30 14.90
C GLY A 123 -16.12 10.65 15.47
N GLY A 124 -15.30 11.39 14.70
CA GLY A 124 -13.96 11.81 15.12
C GLY A 124 -12.87 10.73 15.00
N LYS A 125 -13.09 9.68 14.19
CA LYS A 125 -12.19 8.54 14.08
C LYS A 125 -12.14 8.02 12.64
N PHE A 126 -10.97 7.50 12.25
CA PHE A 126 -10.85 6.66 11.05
C PHE A 126 -11.36 5.25 11.31
N LEU A 127 -12.23 4.77 10.43
CA LEU A 127 -12.85 3.45 10.49
C LEU A 127 -12.65 2.73 9.17
N VAL A 128 -12.44 1.42 9.24
CA VAL A 128 -12.64 0.52 8.10
C VAL A 128 -14.13 0.35 7.87
N ALA A 129 -14.60 0.86 6.75
CA ALA A 129 -16.00 0.87 6.32
C ALA A 129 -16.36 -0.30 5.39
N GLY A 130 -15.37 -0.80 4.66
CA GLY A 130 -15.55 -1.95 3.79
C GLY A 130 -14.24 -2.68 3.55
N TYR A 131 -14.36 -3.97 3.26
CA TYR A 131 -13.27 -4.84 2.87
C TYR A 131 -13.76 -5.79 1.79
N SER A 132 -13.06 -5.83 0.66
CA SER A 132 -13.26 -6.85 -0.37
C SER A 132 -11.97 -7.61 -0.62
N ARG A 133 -12.11 -8.86 -1.05
CA ARG A 133 -10.99 -9.69 -1.47
C ARG A 133 -11.45 -10.59 -2.60
N ASP A 134 -10.72 -10.56 -3.69
CA ASP A 134 -10.98 -11.35 -4.88
C ASP A 134 -9.74 -12.18 -5.19
N TRP A 135 -9.92 -13.45 -5.57
CA TRP A 135 -8.82 -14.37 -5.79
C TRP A 135 -9.02 -15.18 -7.07
N ASP A 136 -7.90 -15.52 -7.70
CA ASP A 136 -7.81 -16.36 -8.89
C ASP A 136 -6.58 -17.26 -8.75
N TRP A 137 -6.82 -18.57 -8.59
CA TRP A 137 -5.78 -19.55 -8.30
C TRP A 137 -5.75 -20.66 -9.36
N ASN A 138 -4.56 -20.87 -9.92
CA ASN A 138 -4.25 -21.96 -10.82
C ASN A 138 -3.58 -23.11 -10.06
N VAL A 139 -4.27 -24.24 -9.95
CA VAL A 139 -3.80 -25.44 -9.26
C VAL A 139 -3.37 -26.47 -10.29
N GLN A 140 -2.07 -26.76 -10.37
CA GLN A 140 -1.56 -27.88 -11.17
C GLN A 140 -1.96 -29.21 -10.55
N LYS A 141 -2.50 -30.11 -11.37
CA LYS A 141 -2.88 -31.47 -11.00
C LYS A 141 -1.80 -32.46 -11.39
N ALA A 142 -1.84 -33.65 -10.78
CA ALA A 142 -0.86 -34.70 -11.02
C ALA A 142 -0.86 -35.26 -12.46
N ASP A 143 -1.98 -35.11 -13.18
CA ASP A 143 -2.11 -35.48 -14.59
C ASP A 143 -1.60 -34.40 -15.58
N GLY A 144 -1.05 -33.30 -15.06
CA GLY A 144 -0.55 -32.18 -15.85
C GLY A 144 -1.63 -31.18 -16.27
N SER A 145 -2.90 -31.38 -15.89
CA SER A 145 -3.94 -30.37 -16.08
C SER A 145 -3.82 -29.22 -15.07
N VAL A 146 -4.43 -28.08 -15.40
CA VAL A 146 -4.57 -26.93 -14.51
C VAL A 146 -6.04 -26.74 -14.20
N GLU A 147 -6.39 -26.74 -12.93
CA GLU A 147 -7.71 -26.31 -12.47
C GLU A 147 -7.61 -24.88 -11.98
N THR A 148 -8.39 -23.99 -12.61
CA THR A 148 -8.54 -22.62 -12.14
C THR A 148 -9.73 -22.56 -11.20
N THR A 149 -9.49 -22.01 -10.03
CA THR A 149 -10.53 -21.71 -9.04
C THR A 149 -10.48 -20.22 -8.78
N LEU A 150 -11.64 -19.61 -8.59
CA LEU A 150 -11.73 -18.17 -8.31
C LEU A 150 -12.84 -17.91 -7.30
N GLY A 151 -12.94 -16.68 -6.83
CA GLY A 151 -14.03 -16.25 -5.97
C GLY A 151 -13.70 -14.93 -5.31
N GLY A 152 -14.58 -14.53 -4.40
CA GLY A 152 -14.34 -13.31 -3.67
C GLY A 152 -15.36 -13.04 -2.59
N CYS A 153 -15.10 -12.00 -1.82
CA CYS A 153 -15.99 -11.47 -0.81
C CYS A 153 -16.07 -9.94 -0.91
N ASP A 154 -17.20 -9.38 -0.53
CA ASP A 154 -17.36 -7.95 -0.28
C ASP A 154 -18.15 -7.76 1.02
N ILE A 155 -17.53 -7.08 1.98
CA ILE A 155 -18.09 -6.81 3.30
C ILE A 155 -18.25 -5.31 3.46
N ASN A 156 -19.48 -4.87 3.72
CA ASN A 156 -19.81 -3.49 4.04
C ASN A 156 -20.10 -3.38 5.54
N PHE A 157 -19.08 -3.00 6.31
CA PHE A 157 -19.17 -2.83 7.76
C PHE A 157 -20.15 -1.72 8.19
N LEU A 158 -20.42 -0.74 7.33
CA LEU A 158 -21.38 0.34 7.63
C LEU A 158 -22.83 -0.14 7.59
N THR A 159 -23.16 -1.08 6.70
CA THR A 159 -24.51 -1.64 6.56
C THR A 159 -24.69 -2.97 7.29
N GLY A 160 -23.60 -3.59 7.74
CA GLY A 160 -23.62 -4.91 8.35
C GLY A 160 -23.90 -6.04 7.36
N ARG A 161 -23.73 -5.80 6.05
CA ARG A 161 -24.01 -6.76 4.98
C ARG A 161 -22.71 -7.23 4.35
N GLY A 162 -22.72 -8.46 3.88
CA GLY A 162 -21.64 -9.00 3.07
C GLY A 162 -22.18 -9.95 2.01
N VAL A 163 -21.40 -10.14 0.96
CA VAL A 163 -21.62 -11.16 -0.07
C VAL A 163 -20.32 -11.94 -0.30
N ALA A 164 -20.43 -13.22 -0.66
CA ALA A 164 -19.30 -14.02 -1.11
C ALA A 164 -19.69 -14.86 -2.32
N SER A 165 -18.74 -15.03 -3.22
CA SER A 165 -18.84 -15.85 -4.42
C SER A 165 -17.75 -16.92 -4.41
N LYS A 166 -18.03 -18.01 -5.11
CA LYS A 166 -17.06 -19.06 -5.37
C LYS A 166 -17.21 -19.49 -6.82
N ASP A 167 -16.09 -19.69 -7.49
CA ASP A 167 -16.01 -20.00 -8.91
C ASP A 167 -16.74 -18.93 -9.74
N LEU A 168 -17.56 -19.34 -10.71
CA LEU A 168 -18.34 -18.44 -11.56
C LEU A 168 -19.77 -18.18 -11.05
N ASP A 169 -20.07 -18.57 -9.80
CA ASP A 169 -21.39 -18.33 -9.21
C ASP A 169 -21.60 -16.87 -8.85
N ASP A 170 -22.86 -16.42 -8.90
CA ASP A 170 -23.26 -15.14 -8.33
C ASP A 170 -22.94 -15.06 -6.82
N GLY A 171 -22.57 -13.86 -6.38
CA GLY A 171 -22.34 -13.57 -4.96
C GLY A 171 -23.60 -13.78 -4.12
N LYS A 172 -23.48 -14.58 -3.06
CA LYS A 172 -24.56 -14.90 -2.13
C LYS A 172 -24.37 -14.12 -0.82
N PRO A 173 -25.45 -13.63 -0.18
CA PRO A 173 -25.35 -12.99 1.12
C PRO A 173 -24.69 -13.91 2.15
N VAL A 174 -23.78 -13.36 2.96
CA VAL A 174 -23.12 -14.08 4.04
C VAL A 174 -23.60 -13.60 5.40
N ALA A 175 -23.74 -14.54 6.34
CA ALA A 175 -24.07 -14.23 7.72
C ALA A 175 -22.80 -13.78 8.47
N GLY A 176 -22.95 -12.81 9.37
CA GLY A 176 -21.86 -12.36 10.22
C GLY A 176 -22.21 -11.06 10.95
N LYS A 177 -21.42 -10.74 11.97
CA LYS A 177 -21.51 -9.45 12.66
C LYS A 177 -20.48 -8.50 12.06
N PHE A 178 -20.84 -7.88 10.95
CA PHE A 178 -19.99 -6.88 10.32
C PHE A 178 -20.29 -5.50 10.92
N VAL A 179 -19.35 -4.98 11.69
CA VAL A 179 -19.43 -3.63 12.28
C VAL A 179 -18.16 -2.87 11.95
N PRO A 180 -18.21 -1.52 11.89
CA PRO A 180 -17.03 -0.74 11.56
C PRO A 180 -15.89 -1.01 12.55
N ILE A 181 -14.69 -1.20 12.02
CA ILE A 181 -13.48 -1.46 12.81
C ILE A 181 -12.70 -0.15 12.87
N ALA A 182 -12.18 0.23 14.05
CA ALA A 182 -11.29 1.38 14.10
C ALA A 182 -10.04 1.08 13.27
N LEU A 183 -9.59 2.02 12.43
CA LEU A 183 -8.43 1.79 11.57
C LEU A 183 -7.16 1.47 12.37
N ALA A 184 -7.05 1.99 13.60
CA ALA A 184 -5.98 1.65 14.51
C ALA A 184 -5.92 0.14 14.83
N ASP A 185 -7.09 -0.49 14.96
CA ASP A 185 -7.27 -1.89 15.37
C ASP A 185 -7.31 -2.87 14.16
N TRP A 186 -7.30 -2.35 12.94
CA TRP A 186 -7.30 -3.17 11.73
C TRP A 186 -6.00 -3.98 11.60
N SER A 187 -6.09 -5.23 11.15
CA SER A 187 -4.96 -6.01 10.67
C SER A 187 -5.48 -7.05 9.67
N ASP A 188 -4.58 -7.60 8.85
CA ASP A 188 -4.91 -8.71 7.97
C ASP A 188 -5.38 -9.96 8.75
N ASP A 189 -5.02 -10.10 10.03
CA ASP A 189 -5.48 -11.19 10.89
C ASP A 189 -6.94 -11.00 11.37
N ASN A 190 -7.46 -9.76 11.32
CA ASN A 190 -8.80 -9.41 11.77
C ASN A 190 -9.80 -9.32 10.60
N ARG A 191 -9.45 -9.90 9.44
CA ARG A 191 -10.32 -9.91 8.27
C ARG A 191 -11.61 -10.69 8.54
N PRO A 192 -12.71 -10.36 7.85
CA PRO A 192 -13.95 -11.12 7.99
C PRO A 192 -13.76 -12.57 7.55
N GLU A 193 -14.27 -13.53 8.32
CA GLU A 193 -14.24 -14.97 7.99
C GLU A 193 -14.71 -15.29 6.56
N PRO A 194 -15.75 -14.66 5.99
CA PRO A 194 -16.14 -14.91 4.59
C PRO A 194 -15.10 -14.52 3.53
N CYS A 195 -14.05 -13.80 3.93
CA CYS A 195 -12.93 -13.38 3.11
C CYS A 195 -11.64 -14.17 3.38
N GLU A 196 -11.70 -15.15 4.26
CA GLU A 196 -10.62 -16.08 4.52
C GLU A 196 -10.73 -17.24 3.52
N PHE A 197 -9.82 -17.23 2.53
CA PHE A 197 -9.69 -18.27 1.52
C PHE A 197 -8.28 -18.87 1.59
#